data_AF-A0A962ZVP2-F1
#
_entry.id   AF-A0A962ZVP2-F1
#
_cell.length_a   1.000
_cell.length_b   1.000
_cell.length_c   1.000
_cell.angle_alpha   90.00
_cell.angle_beta   90.00
_cell.angle_gamma   90.00
#
_symmetry.space_group_name_H-M   'P 1'
#
loop_
_entity.id
_entity.type
_entity.pdbx_description
1 polymer ?
#
loop_
_entity_poly.entity_id
_entity_poly.type
_entity_poly.pdbx_seq_one_letter_code
_entity_poly.pdbx_strand_id
1 'polypeptide(L)'
;LVGGLLLGTAVLSLVGGIGAALTVGLKRGGMLISLLILPFYMPVLIFGSAAVQNAIAGYPAAPYLAILGAMLCLAIALAPLAIAAGLRISVDA
;
A
#
# COMPACT_ATOMS: atom_id res chain seq x y z
N LEU A 1 12.62 7.85 -11.60
CA LEU A 1 11.79 6.67 -11.92
C LEU A 1 11.97 5.54 -10.92
N VAL A 2 13.19 5.04 -10.68
CA VAL A 2 13.45 3.96 -9.68
C VAL A 2 12.91 4.30 -8.28
N GLY A 3 13.06 5.55 -7.81
CA GLY A 3 12.51 5.97 -6.52
C GLY A 3 10.99 5.85 -6.40
N GLY A 4 10.23 6.12 -7.47
CA GLY A 4 8.77 5.97 -7.46
C GLY A 4 8.32 4.52 -7.41
N LEU A 5 9.05 3.63 -8.11
CA LEU A 5 8.82 2.18 -8.05
C LEU A 5 9.10 1.63 -6.64
N LEU A 6 10.25 1.99 -6.06
CA LEU A 6 10.61 1.54 -4.70
C LEU A 6 9.56 1.98 -3.66
N LEU A 7 9.18 3.25 -3.68
CA LEU A 7 8.16 3.79 -2.77
C LEU A 7 6.81 3.10 -2.98
N GLY A 8 6.35 3.00 -4.24
CA GLY A 8 5.08 2.36 -4.57
C GLY A 8 5.04 0.90 -4.13
N THR A 9 6.05 0.10 -4.47
CA THR A 9 6.12 -1.31 -4.09
C THR A 9 6.14 -1.48 -2.57
N ALA A 10 6.93 -0.68 -1.85
CA ALA A 10 6.98 -0.76 -0.39
C ALA A 10 5.62 -0.47 0.27
N VAL A 11 4.90 0.56 -0.21
CA VAL A 11 3.54 0.86 0.26
C VAL A 11 2.59 -0.30 -0.01
N LEU A 12 2.57 -0.81 -1.24
CA LEU A 12 1.66 -1.88 -1.65
C LEU A 12 1.94 -3.19 -0.90
N SER A 13 3.21 -3.51 -0.64
CA SER A 13 3.60 -4.69 0.16
C SER A 13 3.14 -4.58 1.62
N LEU A 14 3.29 -3.41 2.25
CA LEU A 14 2.83 -3.19 3.62
C LEU A 14 1.30 -3.28 3.73
N VAL A 15 0.57 -2.65 2.81
CA VAL A 15 -0.90 -2.71 2.74
C VAL A 15 -1.37 -4.14 2.46
N GLY A 16 -0.72 -4.85 1.54
CA GLY A 16 -0.99 -6.25 1.25
C GLY A 16 -0.76 -7.17 2.45
N GLY A 17 0.26 -6.88 3.26
CA GLY A 17 0.53 -7.58 4.52
C GLY A 17 -0.64 -7.46 5.52
N ILE A 18 -1.29 -6.30 5.61
CA ILE A 18 -2.49 -6.11 6.44
C ILE A 18 -3.63 -7.03 5.96
N GLY A 19 -3.86 -7.06 4.64
CA GLY A 19 -4.87 -7.93 4.04
C GLY A 19 -4.60 -9.41 4.30
N ALA A 20 -3.33 -9.83 4.21
CA ALA A 20 -2.92 -11.21 4.51
C ALA A 20 -3.14 -11.57 5.98
N ALA A 21 -2.78 -10.68 6.91
CA ALA A 21 -2.96 -10.89 8.35
C ALA A 21 -4.42 -11.10 8.76
N LEU A 22 -5.35 -10.35 8.15
CA LEU A 22 -6.78 -10.44 8.43
C LEU A 22 -7.45 -11.69 7.83
N THR A 23 -6.78 -12.37 6.90
CA THR A 23 -7.39 -13.45 6.12
C THR A 23 -6.77 -14.81 6.37
N VAL A 24 -5.72 -14.88 7.18
CA VAL A 24 -5.04 -16.13 7.52
C VAL A 24 -5.96 -17.11 8.28
N GLY A 25 -6.94 -16.62 9.05
CA GLY A 25 -7.93 -17.44 9.76
C GLY A 25 -9.24 -17.72 9.00
N LEU A 26 -9.44 -17.14 7.82
CA LEU A 26 -10.74 -17.17 7.13
C LEU A 26 -10.77 -18.11 5.92
N LYS A 27 -11.74 -19.03 5.87
CA LYS A 27 -11.96 -19.94 4.72
C LYS A 27 -12.30 -19.22 3.39
N ARG A 28 -12.72 -17.95 3.44
CA ARG A 28 -13.03 -17.08 2.27
C ARG A 28 -12.24 -15.76 2.28
N GLY A 29 -11.00 -15.79 2.78
CA GLY A 29 -10.16 -14.61 2.95
C GLY A 29 -9.94 -13.76 1.68
N GLY A 30 -9.89 -14.39 0.50
CA GLY A 30 -9.59 -13.68 -0.75
C GLY A 30 -10.51 -12.49 -1.08
N MET A 31 -11.77 -12.51 -0.67
CA MET A 31 -12.71 -11.41 -0.94
C MET A 31 -12.44 -10.18 -0.05
N LEU A 32 -12.08 -10.39 1.22
CA LEU A 32 -11.69 -9.32 2.14
C LEU A 32 -10.36 -8.69 1.74
N ILE A 33 -9.39 -9.49 1.29
CA ILE A 33 -8.13 -9.02 0.70
C ILE A 33 -8.40 -8.03 -0.43
N SER A 34 -9.23 -8.41 -1.42
CA SER A 34 -9.52 -7.52 -2.55
C SER A 34 -10.28 -6.27 -2.12
N LEU A 35 -11.26 -6.39 -1.22
CA LEU A 35 -12.06 -5.25 -0.77
C LEU A 35 -11.22 -4.22 -0.01
N LEU A 36 -10.25 -4.67 0.78
CA LEU A 36 -9.38 -3.82 1.56
C LEU A 36 -8.25 -3.23 0.72
N ILE A 37 -7.62 -4.02 -0.15
CA ILE A 37 -6.42 -3.59 -0.89
C ILE A 37 -6.78 -2.69 -2.07
N LEU A 38 -7.86 -2.99 -2.79
CA LEU A 38 -8.27 -2.24 -3.99
C LEU A 38 -8.41 -0.72 -3.77
N PRO A 39 -9.09 -0.22 -2.71
CA PRO A 39 -9.21 1.22 -2.48
C PRO A 39 -7.86 1.89 -2.20
N PHE A 40 -6.90 1.17 -1.61
CA PHE A 40 -5.56 1.69 -1.34
C PHE A 40 -4.61 1.57 -2.54
N TYR A 41 -4.87 0.67 -3.49
CA TYR A 41 -4.10 0.58 -4.73
C TYR A 41 -4.34 1.80 -5.63
N MET A 42 -5.57 2.27 -5.72
CA MET A 42 -5.93 3.44 -6.54
C MET A 42 -5.06 4.67 -6.27
N PRO A 43 -4.93 5.19 -5.04
CA PRO A 43 -4.11 6.38 -4.78
C PRO A 43 -2.63 6.16 -5.11
N VAL A 44 -2.07 5.00 -4.77
CA VAL A 44 -0.65 4.69 -5.09
C VAL A 44 -0.43 4.68 -6.61
N LEU A 45 -1.34 4.07 -7.37
CA LEU A 45 -1.27 4.02 -8.83
C LEU A 45 -1.48 5.39 -9.47
N ILE A 46 -2.38 6.22 -8.94
CA ILE A 46 -2.62 7.58 -9.43
C ILE A 46 -1.36 8.43 -9.27
N PHE A 47 -0.78 8.49 -8.07
CA PHE A 47 0.41 9.32 -7.85
C PHE A 47 1.67 8.74 -8.49
N GLY A 48 1.81 7.41 -8.52
CA GLY A 48 2.90 6.72 -9.22
C GLY A 48 2.88 6.95 -10.73
N SER A 49 1.73 6.78 -11.37
CA SER A 49 1.59 7.04 -12.81
C SER A 49 1.75 8.52 -13.15
N ALA A 50 1.26 9.43 -12.30
CA ALA A 50 1.47 10.87 -12.48
C ALA A 50 2.95 11.28 -12.35
N ALA A 51 3.70 10.65 -11.44
CA ALA A 51 5.15 10.86 -11.31
C ALA A 51 5.90 10.43 -12.59
N VAL A 52 5.51 9.30 -13.18
CA VAL A 52 6.08 8.78 -14.44
C VAL A 52 5.76 9.73 -15.59
N GLN A 53 4.49 10.12 -15.74
CA GLN A 53 4.05 11.01 -16.83
C GLN A 53 4.75 12.37 -16.77
N ASN A 54 4.88 12.97 -15.59
CA ASN A 54 5.61 14.24 -15.44
C ASN A 54 7.10 14.09 -15.73
N ALA A 55 7.73 12.99 -15.28
CA ALA A 55 9.13 12.74 -15.59
C ALA A 55 9.38 12.58 -17.09
N ILE A 56 8.46 11.95 -17.83
CA ILE A 56 8.54 11.82 -19.30
C ILE A 56 8.31 13.17 -19.97
N ALA A 57 7.37 13.97 -19.48
CA ALA A 57 7.04 15.28 -20.03
C ALA A 57 8.07 16.38 -19.67
N GLY A 58 9.13 16.07 -18.92
CA GLY A 58 10.16 17.02 -18.49
C GLY A 58 9.72 17.94 -17.34
N TYR A 59 8.58 17.67 -16.71
CA TYR A 59 8.07 18.40 -15.55
C TYR A 59 8.60 17.81 -14.22
N PRO A 60 8.58 18.60 -13.12
CA PRO A 60 9.08 18.13 -11.83
C PRO A 60 8.24 16.96 -11.28
N ALA A 61 8.85 15.79 -11.13
CA ALA A 61 8.21 14.62 -10.51
C ALA A 61 8.29 14.62 -8.96
N ALA A 62 9.02 15.57 -8.37
CA ALA A 62 9.28 15.65 -6.94
C ALA A 62 8.01 15.73 -6.05
N PRO A 63 6.96 16.50 -6.41
CA PRO A 63 5.74 16.57 -5.58
C PRO A 63 5.02 15.22 -5.47
N TYR A 64 4.93 14.49 -6.58
CA TYR A 64 4.30 13.17 -6.62
C TYR A 64 5.10 12.12 -5.83
N LEU A 65 6.43 12.19 -5.90
CA LEU A 65 7.32 11.36 -5.08
C LEU A 65 7.19 11.67 -3.59
N ALA A 66 7.01 12.95 -3.21
CA ALA A 66 6.80 13.35 -1.82
C ALA A 66 5.49 12.77 -1.26
N ILE A 67 4.41 12.76 -2.06
CA ILE A 67 3.13 12.14 -1.67
C ILE A 67 3.30 10.63 -1.48
N LEU A 68 3.97 9.93 -2.41
CA LEU A 68 4.26 8.50 -2.27
C LEU A 68 5.13 8.22 -1.02
N GLY A 69 6.09 9.08 -0.72
CA GLY A 69 6.89 9.02 0.50
C GLY A 69 6.05 9.21 1.77
N ALA A 70 5.12 10.17 1.78
CA ALA A 70 4.21 10.38 2.90
C ALA A 70 3.29 9.16 3.13
N MET A 71 2.77 8.56 2.05
CA MET A 71 2.00 7.32 2.11
C MET A 71 2.83 6.17 2.67
N LEU A 72 4.12 6.08 2.32
CA LEU A 72 5.03 5.08 2.88
C LEU A 72 5.28 5.30 4.36
N CYS A 73 5.53 6.53 4.80
CA CYS A 73 5.67 6.83 6.23
C CYS A 73 4.43 6.43 7.02
N LEU A 74 3.25 6.72 6.50
CA LEU A 74 1.97 6.32 7.10
C LEU A 74 1.82 4.79 7.13
N ALA A 75 2.14 4.11 6.03
CA ALA A 75 2.10 2.66 5.96
C ALA A 75 3.08 2.00 6.95
N ILE A 76 4.31 2.51 7.08
CA ILE A 76 5.29 1.99 8.04
C ILE A 76 4.79 2.19 9.48
N ALA A 77 4.13 3.32 9.77
CA ALA A 77 3.61 3.59 11.11
C ALA A 77 2.39 2.72 11.47
N LEU A 78 1.42 2.58 10.54
CA LEU A 78 0.13 1.94 10.83
C LEU A 78 0.09 0.44 10.48
N ALA A 79 0.81 -0.01 9.45
CA ALA A 79 0.73 -1.39 8.99
C ALA A 79 1.17 -2.42 10.04
N PRO A 80 2.25 -2.22 10.82
CA PRO A 80 2.63 -3.19 11.86
C PRO A 80 1.54 -3.36 12.92
N LEU A 81 0.89 -2.25 13.32
CA LEU A 81 -0.20 -2.27 14.28
C LEU A 81 -1.42 -3.03 13.72
N ALA A 82 -1.79 -2.72 12.48
CA ALA A 82 -2.93 -3.35 11.81
C ALA A 82 -2.69 -4.85 11.55
N ILE A 83 -1.46 -5.23 11.15
CA ILE A 83 -1.04 -6.63 10.98
C ILE A 83 -1.11 -7.39 12.32
N ALA A 84 -0.57 -6.81 13.39
CA ALA A 84 -0.60 -7.43 14.71
C ALA A 84 -2.03 -7.63 15.24
N ALA A 85 -2.90 -6.63 15.06
CA ALA A 85 -4.31 -6.73 15.40
C ALA A 85 -5.03 -7.80 14.56
N GLY A 86 -4.79 -7.83 13.25
CA GLY A 86 -5.39 -8.81 12.34
C GLY A 86 -4.96 -10.25 12.63
N LEU A 87 -3.69 -10.46 12.98
CA LEU A 87 -3.17 -11.75 13.41
C LEU A 87 -3.81 -12.22 14.72
N ARG A 88 -3.95 -11.33 15.72
CA ARG A 88 -4.64 -11.65 16.98
C ARG A 88 -6.07 -12.12 16.73
N ILE A 89 -6.84 -11.33 15.98
CA ILE A 89 -8.22 -11.68 15.62
C ILE A 89 -8.29 -13.03 14.90
N SER A 90 -7.35 -13.31 13.99
CA SER A 90 -7.34 -14.57 13.24
C SER A 90 -6.93 -15.79 14.05
N VAL A 91 -6.16 -15.61 15.13
CA VAL A 91 -5.77 -16.69 16.05
C VAL A 91 -6.87 -16.95 17.08
N ASP A 92 -7.59 -15.89 17.49
CA ASP A 92 -8.72 -15.97 18.42
C ASP A 92 -10.03 -16.46 17.76
N ALA A 93 -10.11 -16.46 16.42
CA ALA A 93 -11.27 -16.86 15.61
C ALA A 93 -11.25 -18.35 15.22
#